data_AF-A0A970RLP9-F1
#
_entry.id   AF-A0A970RLP9-F1
#
_cell.length_a   1.000
_cell.length_b   1.000
_cell.length_c   1.000
_cell.angle_alpha   90.00
_cell.angle_beta   90.00
_cell.angle_gamma   90.00
#
_symmetry.space_group_name_H-M   'P 1'
#
loop_
_entity.id
_entity.type
_entity.pdbx_description
1 polymer ?
#
loop_
_entity_poly.entity_id
_entity_poly.type
_entity_poly.pdbx_seq_one_letter_code
_entity_poly.pdbx_strand_id
1 'polypeptide(L)'
;MNKHTFVIITCLLCLAISTPLPAQEGFSDIFFDQPAVDSHIDFTGSVAIQVNSEIPFSGTKPNAVFIVPNASFDLLWQERQQKAELGMSFTPKALSDTITFGDVFNLVKITRYVSWGYIEFGYMKKEWGSGNGMHALDPLNAMDQRNGIRFDLLEMKIPEPMLSFNISQGNFSGELVYKPFFQPNLFSVTGRWAIADPALLALIDYSTIPDTHTLEYGQGGIRLRWHAPRIDLGIIGYYGFYPQSAFRYTIDYSTFAVTSISLDYTRGALLGIESTLAAGPLTFMTEVGMWISEDYKGVDPQAYNNKAVYQIGCDYQIPGSNLVSTIQLNGQYVFDFDATDVFDVDTLQAYGDKAYVNNLLVAVDGRWMSERLATQIGLIWNIESSGYAAFASGTWHVDDNIEFNIKATFYGDFKKTALIDSIYERWDANDSVSATCTYRF
;
A
#
# COMPACT_ATOMS: atom_id res chain seq x y z
N MET A 1 0.19 5.53 -22.74
CA MET A 1 1.66 5.74 -22.61
C MET A 1 2.10 4.75 -21.54
N ASN A 2 3.00 3.80 -21.83
CA ASN A 2 3.27 2.71 -20.88
C ASN A 2 4.11 3.18 -19.67
N LYS A 3 4.09 2.39 -18.58
CA LYS A 3 4.80 2.67 -17.31
C LYS A 3 6.28 3.02 -17.51
N HIS A 4 6.98 2.30 -18.38
CA HIS A 4 8.39 2.53 -18.67
C HIS A 4 8.60 3.89 -19.35
N THR A 5 7.76 4.25 -20.33
CA THR A 5 7.81 5.55 -20.99
C THR A 5 7.54 6.68 -20.01
N PHE A 6 6.59 6.53 -19.07
CA PHE A 6 6.35 7.55 -18.04
C PHE A 6 7.58 7.76 -17.16
N VAL A 7 8.17 6.69 -16.61
CA VAL A 7 9.37 6.82 -15.76
C VAL A 7 10.55 7.39 -16.55
N ILE A 8 10.77 6.96 -17.79
CA ILE A 8 11.82 7.53 -18.66
C ILE A 8 11.58 9.03 -18.88
N ILE A 9 10.35 9.45 -19.18
CA ILE A 9 10.01 10.87 -19.34
C ILE A 9 10.24 11.64 -18.03
N THR A 10 9.83 11.10 -16.88
CA THR A 10 10.09 11.74 -15.58
C THR A 10 11.58 11.84 -15.29
N CYS A 11 12.37 10.79 -15.54
CA CYS A 11 13.83 10.83 -15.42
C CYS A 11 14.46 11.86 -16.39
N LEU A 12 13.99 11.94 -17.63
CA LEU A 12 14.43 12.94 -18.61
C LEU A 12 14.03 14.35 -18.19
N LEU A 13 12.86 14.54 -17.58
CA LEU A 13 12.44 15.81 -16.98
C LEU A 13 13.30 16.15 -15.76
N CYS A 14 13.62 15.20 -14.88
CA CYS A 14 14.57 15.39 -13.77
C CYS A 14 15.93 15.88 -14.32
N LEU A 15 16.43 15.23 -15.39
CA LEU A 15 17.68 15.63 -16.04
C LEU A 15 17.58 17.02 -16.71
N ALA A 16 16.48 17.32 -17.40
CA ALA A 16 16.26 18.60 -18.08
C ALA A 16 15.98 19.76 -17.12
N ILE A 17 15.46 19.49 -15.91
CA ILE A 17 15.24 20.50 -14.87
C ILE A 17 16.51 20.64 -14.00
N SER A 18 17.35 19.60 -13.89
CA SER A 18 18.66 19.67 -13.23
C SER A 18 19.71 20.43 -14.03
N THR A 19 19.48 20.72 -15.31
CA THR A 19 20.28 21.73 -16.02
C THR A 19 19.80 23.11 -15.55
N PRO A 20 20.67 23.98 -15.04
CA PRO A 20 20.26 25.32 -14.64
C PRO A 20 19.64 25.99 -15.85
N LEU A 21 18.31 26.19 -15.84
CA LEU A 21 17.63 26.99 -16.84
C LEU A 21 18.22 28.41 -16.73
N PRO A 22 18.98 28.93 -17.71
CA PRO A 22 19.44 30.30 -17.66
C PRO A 22 18.24 31.22 -17.92
N ALA A 23 17.50 31.54 -16.86
CA ALA A 23 16.46 32.55 -16.89
C ALA A 23 16.22 33.07 -15.47
N GLN A 24 17.04 34.04 -15.05
CA GLN A 24 16.61 35.39 -14.59
C GLN A 24 17.73 36.10 -13.82
N GLU A 25 18.92 36.30 -14.42
CA GLU A 25 19.95 37.24 -13.91
C GLU A 25 19.61 38.73 -14.16
N GLY A 26 18.32 39.06 -14.36
CA GLY A 26 17.91 40.42 -14.76
C GLY A 26 17.40 41.32 -13.63
N PHE A 27 17.23 40.82 -12.41
CA PHE A 27 16.56 41.58 -11.33
C PHE A 27 17.08 41.29 -9.91
N SER A 28 18.17 40.52 -9.74
CA SER A 28 18.73 40.18 -8.41
C SER A 28 19.50 41.31 -7.73
N ASP A 29 19.94 42.34 -8.46
CA ASP A 29 20.86 43.36 -7.92
C ASP A 29 20.18 44.57 -7.25
N ILE A 30 18.84 44.60 -7.14
CA ILE A 30 18.15 45.80 -6.66
C ILE A 30 17.57 45.66 -5.25
N PHE A 31 17.33 44.44 -4.74
CA PHE A 31 16.78 44.28 -3.38
C PHE A 31 17.29 43.02 -2.66
N PHE A 32 18.14 43.26 -1.64
CA PHE A 32 18.55 42.39 -0.54
C PHE A 32 19.60 41.30 -0.80
N ASP A 33 20.77 41.48 -0.17
CA ASP A 33 21.67 40.41 0.28
C ASP A 33 20.85 39.40 1.10
N GLN A 34 20.55 38.25 0.52
CA GLN A 34 20.03 37.07 1.20
C GLN A 34 21.03 35.95 0.95
N PRO A 35 21.39 35.15 1.97
CA PRO A 35 22.36 34.08 1.78
C PRO A 35 21.86 33.10 0.71
N ALA A 36 22.73 32.80 -0.25
CA ALA A 36 22.48 31.76 -1.25
C ALA A 36 22.21 30.44 -0.52
N VAL A 37 21.05 29.84 -0.76
CA VAL A 37 20.83 28.43 -0.42
C VAL A 37 21.38 27.65 -1.60
N ASP A 38 22.55 27.05 -1.41
CA ASP A 38 23.25 26.31 -2.47
C ASP A 38 22.42 25.09 -2.92
N SER A 39 22.35 24.93 -4.24
CA SER A 39 21.90 23.70 -4.90
C SER A 39 22.78 22.55 -4.40
N HIS A 40 22.19 21.50 -3.83
CA HIS A 40 22.94 20.34 -3.37
C HIS A 40 22.40 19.05 -3.97
N ILE A 41 23.31 18.09 -4.12
CA ILE A 41 23.03 16.74 -4.57
C ILE A 41 23.51 15.82 -3.45
N ASP A 42 22.58 15.05 -2.88
CA ASP A 42 22.88 14.00 -1.93
C ASP A 42 22.72 12.65 -2.62
N PHE A 43 23.71 11.79 -2.42
CA PHE A 43 23.67 10.40 -2.82
C PHE A 43 23.81 9.56 -1.57
N THR A 44 22.81 8.74 -1.30
CA THR A 44 22.82 7.80 -0.18
C THR A 44 22.45 6.43 -0.68
N GLY A 45 22.79 5.42 0.10
CA GLY A 45 22.41 4.07 -0.26
C GLY A 45 22.56 3.09 0.87
N SER A 46 22.20 1.85 0.58
CA SER A 46 22.44 0.74 1.49
C SER A 46 22.75 -0.54 0.73
N VAL A 47 23.54 -1.40 1.36
CA VAL A 47 23.73 -2.78 0.97
C VAL A 47 23.41 -3.67 2.15
N ALA A 48 22.71 -4.76 1.92
CA ALA A 48 22.34 -5.68 2.97
C ALA A 48 22.45 -7.13 2.54
N ILE A 49 22.67 -8.00 3.52
CA ILE A 49 22.53 -9.44 3.36
C ILE A 49 21.36 -9.87 4.23
N GLN A 50 20.38 -10.52 3.62
CA GLN A 50 19.21 -11.05 4.31
C GLN A 50 19.22 -12.57 4.25
N VAL A 51 19.05 -13.19 5.41
CA VAL A 51 18.82 -14.62 5.57
C VAL A 51 17.34 -14.82 5.84
N ASN A 52 16.68 -15.60 5.01
CA ASN A 52 15.26 -15.94 5.15
C ASN A 52 15.13 -17.42 5.47
N SER A 53 14.24 -17.75 6.39
CA SER A 53 13.81 -19.10 6.71
C SER A 53 12.30 -19.19 6.54
N GLU A 54 11.87 -20.12 5.70
CA GLU A 54 10.47 -20.49 5.52
C GLU A 54 10.16 -21.71 6.38
N ILE A 55 9.15 -21.59 7.24
CA ILE A 55 8.81 -22.61 8.24
C ILE A 55 7.40 -23.15 7.94
N PRO A 56 7.28 -24.25 7.18
CA PRO A 56 5.99 -24.91 7.03
C PRO A 56 5.58 -25.65 8.31
N PHE A 57 4.42 -25.29 8.88
CA PHE A 57 3.87 -25.98 10.06
C PHE A 57 3.33 -27.39 9.72
N SER A 58 2.82 -27.59 8.50
CA SER A 58 2.54 -28.94 8.00
C SER A 58 3.81 -29.50 7.36
N GLY A 59 4.34 -30.61 7.87
CA GLY A 59 5.61 -31.23 7.41
C GLY A 59 5.61 -31.77 5.97
N THR A 60 4.84 -31.17 5.07
CA THR A 60 4.69 -31.50 3.66
C THR A 60 5.60 -30.68 2.74
N LYS A 61 6.14 -29.55 3.21
CA LYS A 61 7.13 -28.74 2.47
C LYS A 61 8.46 -28.73 3.23
N PRO A 62 9.62 -28.81 2.55
CA PRO A 62 10.92 -28.69 3.22
C PRO A 62 11.10 -27.27 3.75
N ASN A 63 11.71 -27.13 4.93
CA ASN A 63 12.20 -25.84 5.38
C ASN A 63 13.16 -25.29 4.32
N ALA A 64 12.88 -24.10 3.80
CA ALA A 64 13.76 -23.43 2.86
C ALA A 64 14.52 -22.33 3.61
N VAL A 65 15.84 -22.37 3.53
CA VAL A 65 16.69 -21.27 3.98
C VAL A 65 17.42 -20.72 2.76
N PHE A 66 17.30 -19.42 2.54
CA PHE A 66 17.97 -18.75 1.43
C PHE A 66 18.57 -17.43 1.88
N ILE A 67 19.65 -17.04 1.21
CA ILE A 67 20.38 -15.82 1.47
C ILE A 67 20.26 -14.96 0.21
N VAL A 68 19.80 -13.73 0.38
CA VAL A 68 19.62 -12.77 -0.71
C VAL A 68 20.35 -11.46 -0.40
N PRO A 69 21.10 -10.91 -1.38
CA PRO A 69 21.65 -9.58 -1.26
C PRO A 69 20.56 -8.55 -1.58
N ASN A 70 20.48 -7.49 -0.79
CA ASN A 70 19.66 -6.33 -1.08
C ASN A 70 20.54 -5.10 -1.29
N ALA A 71 20.11 -4.19 -2.15
CA ALA A 71 20.76 -2.90 -2.32
C ALA A 71 19.72 -1.79 -2.54
N SER A 72 19.94 -0.61 -1.98
CA SER A 72 19.13 0.58 -2.27
C SER A 72 20.03 1.75 -2.62
N PHE A 73 19.54 2.62 -3.50
CA PHE A 73 20.21 3.83 -3.91
C PHE A 73 19.20 4.96 -3.98
N ASP A 74 19.52 6.06 -3.34
CA ASP A 74 18.70 7.24 -3.30
C ASP A 74 19.53 8.44 -3.77
N LEU A 75 18.99 9.17 -4.73
CA LEU A 75 19.56 10.41 -5.25
C LEU A 75 18.56 11.52 -5.00
N LEU A 76 19.01 12.53 -4.26
CA LEU A 76 18.27 13.74 -3.98
C LEU A 76 18.99 14.90 -4.63
N TRP A 77 18.26 15.67 -5.43
CA TRP A 77 18.68 17.01 -5.82
C TRP A 77 17.68 18.01 -5.25
N GLN A 78 18.18 19.06 -4.60
CA GLN A 78 17.33 20.07 -4.00
C GLN A 78 17.87 21.48 -4.20
N GLU A 79 16.94 22.36 -4.59
CA GLU A 79 17.10 23.80 -4.66
C GLU A 79 16.00 24.50 -3.85
N ARG A 80 16.08 25.84 -3.76
CA ARG A 80 15.17 26.65 -2.93
C ARG A 80 13.68 26.40 -3.18
N GLN A 81 13.28 26.09 -4.40
CA GLN A 81 11.87 25.94 -4.79
C GLN A 81 11.59 24.60 -5.48
N GLN A 82 12.59 23.72 -5.60
CA GLN A 82 12.48 22.47 -6.34
C GLN A 82 13.19 21.34 -5.63
N LYS A 83 12.65 20.15 -5.78
CA LYS A 83 13.24 18.91 -5.29
C LYS A 83 13.05 17.85 -6.37
N ALA A 84 14.08 17.07 -6.66
CA ALA A 84 13.98 15.86 -7.46
C ALA A 84 14.52 14.69 -6.64
N GLU A 85 13.77 13.59 -6.63
CA GLU A 85 14.04 12.39 -5.85
C GLU A 85 14.01 11.18 -6.78
N LEU A 86 15.06 10.39 -6.74
CA LEU A 86 15.14 9.08 -7.38
C LEU A 86 15.51 8.06 -6.32
N GLY A 87 14.66 7.06 -6.12
CA GLY A 87 14.94 5.92 -5.28
C GLY A 87 14.87 4.62 -6.08
N MET A 88 15.86 3.78 -5.86
CA MET A 88 15.98 2.45 -6.46
C MET A 88 16.22 1.41 -5.37
N SER A 89 15.63 0.23 -5.51
CA SER A 89 15.77 -0.88 -4.58
C SER A 89 15.88 -2.19 -5.34
N PHE A 90 16.90 -2.98 -5.02
CA PHE A 90 17.13 -4.32 -5.52
C PHE A 90 16.94 -5.26 -4.35
N THR A 91 15.75 -5.85 -4.25
CA THR A 91 15.36 -6.68 -3.10
C THR A 91 14.79 -8.02 -3.59
N PRO A 92 15.61 -8.88 -4.22
CA PRO A 92 15.16 -10.18 -4.71
C PRO A 92 14.69 -11.04 -3.53
N LYS A 93 13.61 -11.80 -3.72
CA LYS A 93 13.12 -12.75 -2.71
C LYS A 93 13.87 -14.07 -2.80
N ALA A 94 14.21 -14.50 -4.01
CA ALA A 94 15.13 -15.59 -4.30
C ALA A 94 16.16 -15.15 -5.36
N LEU A 95 17.33 -15.79 -5.37
CA LEU A 95 18.38 -15.52 -6.37
C LEU A 95 17.94 -15.83 -7.82
N SER A 96 16.91 -16.66 -7.97
CA SER A 96 16.31 -17.00 -9.26
C SER A 96 15.25 -16.00 -9.74
N ASP A 97 14.89 -15.01 -8.93
CA ASP A 97 13.80 -14.10 -9.27
C ASP A 97 14.18 -13.23 -10.47
N THR A 98 13.23 -13.10 -11.39
CA THR A 98 13.35 -12.14 -12.48
C THR A 98 13.00 -10.76 -11.93
N ILE A 99 14.00 -9.90 -11.79
CA ILE A 99 13.79 -8.51 -11.37
C ILE A 99 13.16 -7.75 -12.53
N THR A 100 11.95 -7.23 -12.33
CA THR A 100 11.31 -6.35 -13.31
C THR A 100 11.61 -4.89 -13.00
N PHE A 101 11.48 -4.02 -14.00
CA PHE A 101 11.63 -2.57 -13.82
C PHE A 101 10.75 -2.01 -12.69
N GLY A 102 9.54 -2.57 -12.52
CA GLY A 102 8.62 -2.16 -11.47
C GLY A 102 9.06 -2.55 -10.07
N ASP A 103 9.93 -3.55 -9.94
CA ASP A 103 10.50 -3.96 -8.66
C ASP A 103 11.75 -3.14 -8.29
N VAL A 104 12.36 -2.43 -9.26
CA VAL A 104 13.58 -1.64 -9.06
C VAL A 104 13.28 -0.20 -8.63
N PHE A 105 12.39 0.51 -9.31
CA PHE A 105 12.13 1.92 -9.02
C PHE A 105 11.07 2.04 -7.94
N ASN A 106 11.45 2.57 -6.77
CA ASN A 106 10.52 2.78 -5.66
C ASN A 106 9.97 4.22 -5.62
N LEU A 107 10.69 5.18 -6.20
CA LEU A 107 10.36 6.60 -6.22
C LEU A 107 11.07 7.29 -7.40
N VAL A 108 10.32 8.05 -8.20
CA VAL A 108 10.88 9.02 -9.15
C VAL A 108 9.97 10.24 -9.11
N LYS A 109 10.34 11.28 -8.38
CA LYS A 109 9.44 12.39 -8.05
C LYS A 109 10.11 13.74 -8.24
N ILE A 110 9.36 14.69 -8.79
CA ILE A 110 9.72 16.11 -8.81
C ILE A 110 8.70 16.86 -7.97
N THR A 111 9.17 17.69 -7.06
CA THR A 111 8.36 18.60 -6.27
C THR A 111 8.72 20.05 -6.61
N ARG A 112 7.71 20.88 -6.87
CA ARG A 112 7.85 22.33 -7.02
C ARG A 112 7.10 23.02 -5.88
N TYR A 113 7.81 23.82 -5.10
CA TYR A 113 7.24 24.65 -4.05
C TYR A 113 6.74 25.98 -4.62
N VAL A 114 5.63 26.45 -4.09
CA VAL A 114 4.96 27.72 -4.43
C VAL A 114 4.41 28.35 -3.15
N SER A 115 3.99 29.61 -3.18
CA SER A 115 3.58 30.34 -1.97
C SER A 115 2.39 29.74 -1.21
N TRP A 116 1.52 29.01 -1.90
CA TRP A 116 0.30 28.40 -1.35
C TRP A 116 0.44 26.90 -1.06
N GLY A 117 1.61 26.29 -1.32
CA GLY A 117 1.83 24.87 -1.14
C GLY A 117 2.87 24.30 -2.11
N TYR A 118 2.57 23.14 -2.71
CA TYR A 118 3.50 22.48 -3.63
C TYR A 118 2.80 21.54 -4.61
N ILE A 119 3.48 21.27 -5.72
CA ILE A 119 3.04 20.36 -6.78
C ILE A 119 4.05 19.22 -6.85
N GLU A 120 3.55 17.99 -6.89
CA GLU A 120 4.36 16.78 -7.06
C GLU A 120 3.97 16.07 -8.36
N PHE A 121 4.96 15.64 -9.12
CA PHE A 121 4.75 14.85 -10.31
C PHE A 121 5.76 13.71 -10.34
N GLY A 122 5.29 12.49 -10.60
CA GLY A 122 6.18 11.36 -10.79
C GLY A 122 5.60 10.02 -10.37
N TYR A 123 6.49 9.06 -10.21
CA TYR A 123 6.20 7.70 -9.76
C TYR A 123 6.40 7.63 -8.24
N MET A 124 5.31 7.59 -7.48
CA MET A 124 5.36 7.79 -6.03
C MET A 124 4.28 6.99 -5.29
N LYS A 125 4.46 6.85 -3.97
CA LYS A 125 3.46 6.31 -3.04
C LYS A 125 2.84 7.47 -2.25
N LYS A 126 1.54 7.37 -1.98
CA LYS A 126 0.79 8.28 -1.13
C LYS A 126 -0.09 7.50 -0.16
N GLU A 127 -0.52 8.17 0.89
CA GLU A 127 -1.38 7.59 1.93
C GLU A 127 -2.44 8.60 2.35
N TRP A 128 -3.68 8.16 2.26
CA TRP A 128 -4.83 8.85 2.81
C TRP A 128 -5.39 8.12 4.02
N GLY A 129 -6.22 8.81 4.80
CA GLY A 129 -6.72 8.31 6.07
C GLY A 129 -6.04 8.95 7.28
N SER A 130 -6.63 8.67 8.44
CA SER A 130 -6.22 9.14 9.76
C SER A 130 -5.57 8.04 10.59
N GLY A 131 -5.78 6.77 10.24
CA GLY A 131 -5.24 5.61 10.96
C GLY A 131 -3.72 5.49 10.92
N ASN A 132 -3.19 4.55 11.70
CA ASN A 132 -1.78 4.15 11.67
C ASN A 132 -1.73 2.69 11.21
N GLY A 133 -1.33 2.43 9.98
CA GLY A 133 -1.29 1.07 9.42
C GLY A 133 -2.38 0.85 8.37
N MET A 134 -3.50 0.23 8.74
CA MET A 134 -4.59 0.03 7.77
C MET A 134 -5.37 1.32 7.55
N HIS A 135 -6.03 1.43 6.40
CA HIS A 135 -6.87 2.57 6.04
C HIS A 135 -8.12 2.09 5.28
N ALA A 136 -9.27 2.69 5.56
CA ALA A 136 -10.51 2.46 4.82
C ALA A 136 -10.68 3.46 3.68
N LEU A 137 -10.06 4.64 3.77
CA LEU A 137 -10.23 5.75 2.82
C LEU A 137 -8.99 6.04 1.97
N ASP A 138 -8.18 5.02 1.69
CA ASP A 138 -6.95 5.15 0.91
C ASP A 138 -6.94 4.35 -0.39
N PRO A 139 -7.50 4.91 -1.49
CA PRO A 139 -7.53 4.25 -2.78
C PRO A 139 -6.32 4.59 -3.68
N LEU A 140 -5.36 5.40 -3.21
CA LEU A 140 -4.41 6.07 -4.09
C LEU A 140 -3.36 5.15 -4.70
N ASN A 141 -2.92 4.13 -3.98
CA ASN A 141 -1.90 3.21 -4.43
C ASN A 141 -2.36 1.77 -4.29
N ALA A 142 -2.18 0.98 -5.34
CA ALA A 142 -2.37 -0.46 -5.32
C ALA A 142 -1.39 -1.15 -4.36
N MET A 143 -1.73 -2.36 -3.97
CA MET A 143 -0.98 -3.18 -3.01
C MET A 143 -0.28 -4.34 -3.71
N ASP A 144 0.97 -4.60 -3.35
CA ASP A 144 1.73 -5.79 -3.69
C ASP A 144 1.60 -6.83 -2.58
N GLN A 145 0.75 -7.81 -2.82
CA GLN A 145 0.48 -8.94 -1.94
C GLN A 145 1.07 -10.25 -2.48
N ARG A 146 1.96 -10.20 -3.49
CA ARG A 146 2.59 -11.40 -4.08
C ARG A 146 3.42 -12.21 -3.08
N ASN A 147 3.79 -11.60 -1.96
CA ASN A 147 4.71 -12.17 -0.97
C ASN A 147 4.14 -12.14 0.45
N GLY A 148 2.82 -12.31 0.57
CA GLY A 148 2.10 -12.26 1.83
C GLY A 148 1.83 -10.83 2.32
N ILE A 149 1.06 -10.75 3.40
CA ILE A 149 0.72 -9.49 4.07
C ILE A 149 1.89 -9.02 4.94
N ARG A 150 2.12 -7.71 4.96
CA ARG A 150 3.06 -7.04 5.88
C ARG A 150 2.29 -6.20 6.88
N PHE A 151 2.91 -5.96 8.03
CA PHE A 151 2.30 -5.12 9.05
C PHE A 151 2.25 -3.64 8.65
N ASP A 152 3.30 -3.13 8.02
CA ASP A 152 3.33 -1.80 7.44
C ASP A 152 2.69 -1.80 6.04
N LEU A 153 1.59 -1.05 5.90
CA LEU A 153 0.84 -0.91 4.66
C LEU A 153 1.67 -0.21 3.57
N LEU A 154 2.53 0.75 3.93
CA LEU A 154 3.36 1.50 2.99
C LEU A 154 4.41 0.61 2.32
N GLU A 155 4.91 -0.41 3.03
CA GLU A 155 5.80 -1.43 2.46
C GLU A 155 5.10 -2.25 1.36
N MET A 156 3.77 -2.40 1.43
CA MET A 156 2.98 -3.13 0.43
C MET A 156 2.53 -2.23 -0.73
N LYS A 157 2.44 -0.92 -0.56
CA LYS A 157 2.02 -0.04 -1.66
C LYS A 157 2.97 -0.12 -2.85
N ILE A 158 2.40 -0.09 -4.05
CA ILE A 158 3.09 0.00 -5.31
C ILE A 158 3.16 1.48 -5.69
N PRO A 159 4.34 2.04 -5.99
CA PRO A 159 4.41 3.40 -6.51
C PRO A 159 3.64 3.50 -7.83
N GLU A 160 2.97 4.62 -8.07
CA GLU A 160 2.17 4.83 -9.28
C GLU A 160 2.47 6.20 -9.91
N PRO A 161 2.33 6.35 -11.25
CA PRO A 161 2.38 7.65 -11.91
C PRO A 161 1.29 8.55 -11.36
N MET A 162 1.66 9.70 -10.83
CA MET A 162 0.73 10.63 -10.19
C MET A 162 1.14 12.08 -10.40
N LEU A 163 0.12 12.93 -10.45
CA LEU A 163 0.21 14.37 -10.28
C LEU A 163 -0.56 14.73 -9.01
N SER A 164 0.06 15.47 -8.09
CA SER A 164 -0.57 15.90 -6.85
C SER A 164 -0.36 17.39 -6.61
N PHE A 165 -1.43 18.09 -6.24
CA PHE A 165 -1.41 19.49 -5.82
C PHE A 165 -1.74 19.54 -4.35
N ASN A 166 -0.83 20.10 -3.55
CA ASN A 166 -0.96 20.21 -2.11
C ASN A 166 -1.07 21.69 -1.77
N ILE A 167 -2.13 22.06 -1.07
CA ILE A 167 -2.45 23.43 -0.68
C ILE A 167 -2.49 23.48 0.84
N SER A 168 -1.86 24.49 1.43
CA SER A 168 -1.89 24.68 2.88
C SER A 168 -2.10 26.15 3.21
N GLN A 169 -3.17 26.46 3.94
CA GLN A 169 -3.50 27.83 4.33
C GLN A 169 -4.12 27.88 5.73
N GLY A 170 -3.38 28.42 6.69
CA GLY A 170 -3.82 28.52 8.08
C GLY A 170 -4.16 27.14 8.65
N ASN A 171 -5.42 26.97 9.05
CA ASN A 171 -5.94 25.73 9.63
C ASN A 171 -6.49 24.75 8.57
N PHE A 172 -6.28 25.00 7.29
CA PHE A 172 -6.79 24.13 6.23
C PHE A 172 -5.64 23.57 5.39
N SER A 173 -5.76 22.28 5.05
CA SER A 173 -4.95 21.67 4.01
C SER A 173 -5.83 20.98 2.97
N GLY A 174 -5.37 20.95 1.73
CA GLY A 174 -6.07 20.30 0.63
C GLY A 174 -5.09 19.55 -0.25
N GLU A 175 -5.51 18.41 -0.76
CA GLU A 175 -4.77 17.64 -1.74
C GLU A 175 -5.68 17.26 -2.91
N LEU A 176 -5.23 17.53 -4.13
CA LEU A 176 -5.85 17.05 -5.37
C LEU A 176 -4.86 16.07 -6.03
N VAL A 177 -5.31 14.87 -6.34
CA VAL A 177 -4.50 13.84 -7.00
C VAL A 177 -5.13 13.44 -8.33
N TYR A 178 -4.29 13.26 -9.34
CA TYR A 178 -4.66 12.63 -10.61
C TYR A 178 -3.68 11.51 -10.94
N LYS A 179 -4.24 10.34 -11.27
CA LYS A 179 -3.54 9.16 -11.76
C LYS A 179 -3.92 8.97 -13.24
N PRO A 180 -2.98 9.00 -14.18
CA PRO A 180 -3.31 8.83 -15.60
C PRO A 180 -3.71 7.39 -15.96
N PHE A 181 -3.41 6.42 -15.11
CA PHE A 181 -3.63 4.99 -15.33
C PHE A 181 -4.18 4.31 -14.07
N PHE A 182 -4.57 3.04 -14.22
CA PHE A 182 -4.96 2.18 -13.11
C PHE A 182 -3.99 1.02 -12.95
N GLN A 183 -3.46 0.86 -11.74
CA GLN A 183 -2.72 -0.32 -11.32
C GLN A 183 -3.63 -1.17 -10.43
N PRO A 184 -3.90 -2.44 -10.78
CA PRO A 184 -4.57 -3.36 -9.87
C PRO A 184 -3.61 -3.84 -8.78
N ASN A 185 -4.19 -4.36 -7.69
CA ASN A 185 -3.42 -5.10 -6.68
C ASN A 185 -2.69 -6.28 -7.34
N LEU A 186 -1.46 -6.51 -6.90
CA LEU A 186 -0.67 -7.64 -7.36
C LEU A 186 -0.81 -8.78 -6.36
N PHE A 187 -1.28 -9.93 -6.83
CA PHE A 187 -1.40 -11.15 -6.04
C PHE A 187 -0.52 -12.24 -6.62
N SER A 188 -0.11 -13.20 -5.79
CA SER A 188 0.54 -14.39 -6.34
C SER A 188 -0.49 -15.37 -6.82
N VAL A 189 -0.27 -15.91 -8.02
CA VAL A 189 -1.06 -16.99 -8.62
C VAL A 189 -0.28 -18.31 -8.66
N THR A 190 0.93 -18.35 -8.09
CA THR A 190 1.74 -19.56 -8.01
C THR A 190 2.48 -19.63 -6.68
N GLY A 191 3.05 -20.80 -6.40
CA GLY A 191 3.88 -21.00 -5.22
C GLY A 191 3.11 -20.89 -3.91
N ARG A 192 3.83 -20.61 -2.82
CA ARG A 192 3.27 -20.67 -1.47
C ARG A 192 2.25 -19.57 -1.21
N TRP A 193 2.41 -18.39 -1.82
CA TRP A 193 1.54 -17.23 -1.64
C TRP A 193 0.32 -17.20 -2.57
N ALA A 194 0.07 -18.28 -3.33
CA ALA A 194 -1.07 -18.34 -4.24
C ALA A 194 -2.38 -18.03 -3.50
N ILE A 195 -3.17 -17.09 -4.02
CA ILE A 195 -4.43 -16.66 -3.39
C ILE A 195 -5.61 -17.60 -3.69
N ALA A 196 -5.51 -18.40 -4.75
CA ALA A 196 -6.56 -19.30 -5.21
C ALA A 196 -5.98 -20.68 -5.56
N ASP A 197 -6.88 -21.63 -5.82
CA ASP A 197 -6.49 -22.98 -6.23
C ASP A 197 -5.81 -22.97 -7.61
N PRO A 198 -4.68 -23.68 -7.81
CA PRO A 198 -4.00 -23.75 -9.10
C PRO A 198 -4.90 -24.18 -10.28
N ALA A 199 -5.89 -25.03 -10.05
CA ALA A 199 -6.82 -25.46 -11.11
C ALA A 199 -7.75 -24.32 -11.54
N LEU A 200 -8.19 -23.47 -10.60
CA LEU A 200 -8.98 -22.27 -10.93
C LEU A 200 -8.11 -21.24 -11.68
N LEU A 201 -6.87 -21.06 -11.24
CA LEU A 201 -5.94 -20.12 -11.87
C LEU A 201 -5.55 -20.52 -13.29
N ALA A 202 -5.54 -21.82 -13.60
CA ALA A 202 -5.32 -22.33 -14.95
C ALA A 202 -6.45 -21.98 -15.94
N LEU A 203 -7.63 -21.57 -15.44
CA LEU A 203 -8.75 -21.13 -16.27
C LEU A 203 -8.69 -19.63 -16.61
N ILE A 204 -7.76 -18.87 -16.02
CA ILE A 204 -7.63 -17.44 -16.32
C ILE A 204 -7.14 -17.24 -17.75
N ASP A 205 -7.95 -16.57 -18.56
CA ASP A 205 -7.57 -16.16 -19.91
C ASP A 205 -6.81 -14.84 -19.88
N TYR A 206 -5.49 -14.93 -19.80
CA TYR A 206 -4.60 -13.77 -19.80
C TYR A 206 -4.71 -12.88 -21.04
N SER A 207 -5.25 -13.37 -22.15
CA SER A 207 -5.45 -12.56 -23.36
C SER A 207 -6.62 -11.58 -23.25
N THR A 208 -7.51 -11.81 -22.27
CA THR A 208 -8.71 -10.98 -22.04
C THR A 208 -8.51 -9.94 -20.94
N ILE A 209 -7.35 -9.91 -20.29
CA ILE A 209 -7.06 -8.92 -19.25
C ILE A 209 -6.95 -7.53 -19.90
N PRO A 210 -7.76 -6.55 -19.46
CA PRO A 210 -7.74 -5.23 -20.06
C PRO A 210 -6.40 -4.52 -19.83
N ASP A 211 -5.96 -3.74 -20.83
CA ASP A 211 -4.79 -2.87 -20.67
C ASP A 211 -5.17 -1.60 -19.88
N THR A 212 -4.87 -1.63 -18.58
CA THR A 212 -5.19 -0.56 -17.64
C THR A 212 -4.20 0.62 -17.70
N HIS A 213 -3.19 0.57 -18.58
CA HIS A 213 -2.19 1.63 -18.78
C HIS A 213 -2.57 2.61 -19.90
N THR A 214 -3.86 2.91 -19.98
CA THR A 214 -4.46 3.86 -20.93
C THR A 214 -5.19 4.97 -20.18
N LEU A 215 -5.39 6.12 -20.84
CA LEU A 215 -6.06 7.27 -20.22
C LEU A 215 -7.55 7.03 -19.92
N GLU A 216 -8.15 5.99 -20.51
CA GLU A 216 -9.49 5.54 -20.17
C GLU A 216 -9.57 5.13 -18.68
N TYR A 217 -8.48 4.58 -18.16
CA TYR A 217 -8.33 4.21 -16.76
C TYR A 217 -7.79 5.36 -15.89
N GLY A 218 -7.98 6.61 -16.32
CA GLY A 218 -7.65 7.78 -15.51
C GLY A 218 -8.51 7.86 -14.25
N GLN A 219 -7.89 8.25 -13.14
CA GLN A 219 -8.50 8.32 -11.82
C GLN A 219 -8.09 9.62 -11.13
N GLY A 220 -8.87 10.07 -10.16
CA GLY A 220 -8.51 11.25 -9.40
C GLY A 220 -9.29 11.36 -8.10
N GLY A 221 -8.76 12.18 -7.20
CA GLY A 221 -9.42 12.42 -5.94
C GLY A 221 -9.01 13.74 -5.32
N ILE A 222 -9.80 14.14 -4.34
CA ILE A 222 -9.62 15.34 -3.53
C ILE A 222 -9.72 14.95 -2.06
N ARG A 223 -8.84 15.51 -1.24
CA ARG A 223 -8.87 15.42 0.22
C ARG A 223 -8.79 16.83 0.78
N LEU A 224 -9.73 17.19 1.64
CA LEU A 224 -9.75 18.49 2.33
C LEU A 224 -9.71 18.24 3.82
N ARG A 225 -8.85 18.95 4.54
CA ARG A 225 -8.70 18.82 6.00
C ARG A 225 -8.76 20.17 6.69
N TRP A 226 -9.36 20.15 7.86
CA TRP A 226 -9.37 21.24 8.82
C TRP A 226 -8.66 20.79 10.10
N HIS A 227 -7.80 21.66 10.59
CA HIS A 227 -6.90 21.43 11.71
C HIS A 227 -7.26 22.32 12.89
N ALA A 228 -7.35 21.72 14.07
CA ALA A 228 -7.49 22.41 15.35
C ALA A 228 -6.58 21.75 16.40
N PRO A 229 -6.27 22.40 17.54
CA PRO A 229 -5.20 21.96 18.44
C PRO A 229 -5.25 20.51 18.97
N ARG A 230 -6.40 19.85 18.88
CA ARG A 230 -6.59 18.46 19.32
C ARG A 230 -7.37 17.61 18.33
N ILE A 231 -7.90 18.22 17.28
CA ILE A 231 -8.80 17.53 16.36
C ILE A 231 -8.46 17.93 14.94
N ASP A 232 -8.29 16.91 14.10
CA ASP A 232 -8.23 17.03 12.66
C ASP A 232 -9.49 16.39 12.09
N LEU A 233 -10.13 17.08 11.15
CA LEU A 233 -11.30 16.58 10.42
C LEU A 233 -10.98 16.64 8.93
N GLY A 234 -11.30 15.57 8.20
CA GLY A 234 -11.10 15.50 6.76
C GLY A 234 -12.31 14.98 6.01
N ILE A 235 -12.44 15.40 4.76
CA ILE A 235 -13.39 14.87 3.78
C ILE A 235 -12.59 14.42 2.57
N ILE A 236 -12.93 13.24 2.06
CA ILE A 236 -12.27 12.60 0.91
C ILE A 236 -13.32 12.34 -0.17
N GLY A 237 -12.95 12.60 -1.41
CA GLY A 237 -13.67 12.17 -2.59
C GLY A 237 -12.69 11.57 -3.59
N TYR A 238 -13.01 10.41 -4.16
CA TYR A 238 -12.19 9.74 -5.17
C TYR A 238 -13.09 9.15 -6.23
N TYR A 239 -12.64 9.17 -7.49
CA TYR A 239 -13.29 8.54 -8.62
C TYR A 239 -12.24 7.75 -9.41
N GLY A 240 -12.47 6.45 -9.54
CA GLY A 240 -11.51 5.53 -10.12
C GLY A 240 -12.05 4.10 -10.11
N PHE A 241 -11.19 3.14 -9.80
CA PHE A 241 -11.54 1.72 -9.81
C PHE A 241 -11.29 1.07 -8.46
N TYR A 242 -12.02 -0.01 -8.20
CA TYR A 242 -11.64 -0.93 -7.14
C TYR A 242 -10.31 -1.60 -7.48
N PRO A 243 -9.36 -1.68 -6.53
CA PRO A 243 -8.05 -2.26 -6.79
C PRO A 243 -8.09 -3.80 -6.89
N GLN A 244 -9.15 -4.44 -6.41
CA GLN A 244 -9.42 -5.87 -6.60
C GLN A 244 -10.03 -6.13 -7.99
N SER A 245 -9.70 -7.27 -8.60
CA SER A 245 -10.28 -7.70 -9.87
C SER A 245 -11.68 -8.27 -9.69
N ALA A 246 -12.58 -7.94 -10.61
CA ALA A 246 -13.81 -8.67 -10.82
C ALA A 246 -13.62 -9.83 -11.82
N PHE A 247 -14.53 -10.80 -11.79
CA PHE A 247 -14.41 -12.05 -12.54
C PHE A 247 -15.60 -12.26 -13.46
N ARG A 248 -15.32 -12.59 -14.73
CA ARG A 248 -16.32 -13.05 -15.70
C ARG A 248 -16.07 -14.51 -16.05
N TYR A 249 -17.05 -15.35 -15.79
CA TYR A 249 -16.99 -16.79 -16.05
C TYR A 249 -17.61 -17.14 -17.39
N THR A 250 -16.91 -17.96 -18.18
CA THR A 250 -17.50 -18.67 -19.32
C THR A 250 -17.84 -20.09 -18.90
N ILE A 251 -19.10 -20.48 -19.05
CA ILE A 251 -19.61 -21.78 -18.63
C ILE A 251 -20.00 -22.60 -19.86
N ASP A 252 -19.54 -23.85 -19.90
CA ASP A 252 -20.09 -24.84 -20.83
C ASP A 252 -21.42 -25.35 -20.26
N TYR A 253 -22.53 -24.90 -20.84
CA TYR A 253 -23.89 -25.27 -20.41
C TYR A 253 -24.24 -26.74 -20.59
N SER A 254 -23.41 -27.53 -21.30
CA SER A 254 -23.63 -28.98 -21.42
C SER A 254 -23.08 -29.76 -20.22
N THR A 255 -22.03 -29.25 -19.58
CA THR A 255 -21.35 -29.87 -18.43
C THR A 255 -21.46 -29.06 -17.14
N PHE A 256 -21.97 -27.83 -17.23
CA PHE A 256 -21.95 -26.81 -16.18
C PHE A 256 -20.54 -26.53 -15.62
N ALA A 257 -19.50 -26.80 -16.41
CA ALA A 257 -18.12 -26.53 -16.03
C ALA A 257 -17.70 -25.12 -16.45
N VAL A 258 -16.91 -24.46 -15.60
CA VAL A 258 -16.22 -23.22 -15.96
C VAL A 258 -15.09 -23.56 -16.94
N THR A 259 -15.09 -22.95 -18.12
CA THR A 259 -14.09 -23.19 -19.16
C THR A 259 -13.06 -22.08 -19.26
N SER A 260 -13.42 -20.86 -18.88
CA SER A 260 -12.48 -19.73 -18.81
C SER A 260 -12.96 -18.66 -17.82
N ILE A 261 -12.00 -17.91 -17.29
CA ILE A 261 -12.20 -16.78 -16.38
C ILE A 261 -11.51 -15.57 -16.99
N SER A 262 -12.26 -14.50 -17.22
CA SER A 262 -11.74 -13.19 -17.62
C SER A 262 -11.71 -12.27 -16.41
N LEU A 263 -10.69 -11.40 -16.35
CA LEU A 263 -10.54 -10.40 -15.30
C LEU A 263 -11.02 -9.04 -15.81
N ASP A 264 -11.78 -8.34 -14.97
CA ASP A 264 -12.21 -6.96 -15.22
C ASP A 264 -12.08 -6.12 -13.94
N TYR A 265 -12.37 -4.82 -14.02
CA TYR A 265 -12.25 -3.91 -12.88
C TYR A 265 -13.45 -2.99 -12.77
N THR A 266 -14.10 -3.04 -11.61
CA THR A 266 -15.27 -2.22 -11.35
C THR A 266 -14.88 -0.76 -11.14
N ARG A 267 -15.52 0.14 -11.88
CA ARG A 267 -15.39 1.58 -11.66
C ARG A 267 -16.29 2.03 -10.50
N GLY A 268 -15.85 3.02 -9.73
CA GLY A 268 -16.62 3.58 -8.63
C GLY A 268 -16.14 4.93 -8.12
N ALA A 269 -16.95 5.51 -7.25
CA ALA A 269 -16.65 6.72 -6.50
C ALA A 269 -16.57 6.40 -5.00
N LEU A 270 -15.52 6.83 -4.31
CA LEU A 270 -15.42 6.80 -2.85
C LEU A 270 -15.69 8.19 -2.29
N LEU A 271 -16.62 8.29 -1.35
CA LEU A 271 -16.84 9.49 -0.53
C LEU A 271 -16.65 9.12 0.93
N GLY A 272 -15.88 9.90 1.67
CA GLY A 272 -15.59 9.58 3.06
C GLY A 272 -15.25 10.79 3.94
N ILE A 273 -15.29 10.54 5.24
CA ILE A 273 -14.91 11.46 6.30
C ILE A 273 -13.87 10.76 7.16
N GLU A 274 -12.84 11.50 7.54
CA GLU A 274 -11.81 11.06 8.47
C GLU A 274 -11.71 12.02 9.65
N SER A 275 -11.29 11.52 10.80
CA SER A 275 -10.93 12.36 11.93
C SER A 275 -9.82 11.75 12.78
N THR A 276 -9.05 12.63 13.41
CA THR A 276 -8.07 12.29 14.45
C THR A 276 -8.35 13.17 15.66
N LEU A 277 -8.43 12.58 16.86
CA LEU A 277 -8.65 13.29 18.12
C LEU A 277 -7.60 12.91 19.15
N ALA A 278 -6.79 13.87 19.59
CA ALA A 278 -5.81 13.69 20.66
C ALA A 278 -6.43 14.06 22.03
N ALA A 279 -6.51 13.09 22.93
CA ALA A 279 -7.11 13.20 24.25
C ALA A 279 -6.18 12.62 25.35
N GLY A 280 -5.17 13.39 25.75
CA GLY A 280 -4.20 12.97 26.75
C GLY A 280 -3.25 11.91 26.19
N PRO A 281 -3.12 10.72 26.82
CA PRO A 281 -2.28 9.63 26.28
C PRO A 281 -2.96 8.86 25.14
N LEU A 282 -4.22 9.18 24.82
CA LEU A 282 -5.00 8.51 23.79
C LEU A 282 -5.06 9.37 22.53
N THR A 283 -4.87 8.74 21.37
CA THR A 283 -5.19 9.32 20.06
C THR A 283 -6.23 8.43 19.41
N PHE A 284 -7.39 8.99 19.08
CA PHE A 284 -8.46 8.29 18.37
C PHE A 284 -8.39 8.60 16.88
N MET A 285 -8.61 7.59 16.05
CA MET A 285 -8.67 7.73 14.60
C MET A 285 -9.97 7.13 14.09
N THR A 286 -10.67 7.84 13.21
CA THR A 286 -11.88 7.35 12.57
C THR A 286 -11.82 7.64 11.08
N GLU A 287 -12.25 6.68 10.27
CA GLU A 287 -12.49 6.83 8.85
C GLU A 287 -13.82 6.14 8.53
N VAL A 288 -14.73 6.81 7.82
CA VAL A 288 -15.99 6.21 7.38
C VAL A 288 -16.29 6.73 5.99
N GLY A 289 -16.65 5.84 5.06
CA GLY A 289 -17.03 6.23 3.72
C GLY A 289 -17.89 5.20 3.02
N MET A 290 -18.21 5.52 1.78
CA MET A 290 -19.02 4.70 0.90
C MET A 290 -18.42 4.69 -0.49
N TRP A 291 -18.19 3.49 -1.00
CA TRP A 291 -17.99 3.25 -2.42
C TRP A 291 -19.34 3.13 -3.11
N ILE A 292 -19.51 3.93 -4.15
CA ILE A 292 -20.63 3.88 -5.09
C ILE A 292 -20.09 3.29 -6.37
N SER A 293 -20.45 2.04 -6.68
CA SER A 293 -19.96 1.34 -7.85
C SER A 293 -20.79 1.65 -9.09
N GLU A 294 -20.30 1.23 -10.26
CA GLU A 294 -21.10 1.25 -11.48
C GLU A 294 -22.26 0.24 -11.46
N ASP A 295 -22.14 -0.85 -10.69
CA ASP A 295 -23.30 -1.67 -10.32
C ASP A 295 -24.07 -1.09 -9.14
N TYR A 296 -24.67 0.07 -9.39
CA TYR A 296 -25.44 0.79 -8.39
C TYR A 296 -26.63 0.00 -7.83
N LYS A 297 -27.13 -1.02 -8.55
CA LYS A 297 -28.34 -1.77 -8.20
C LYS A 297 -28.06 -3.15 -7.59
N GLY A 298 -26.81 -3.62 -7.63
CA GLY A 298 -26.44 -4.96 -7.16
C GLY A 298 -27.09 -6.06 -7.99
N VAL A 299 -27.00 -5.95 -9.32
CA VAL A 299 -27.61 -6.92 -10.26
C VAL A 299 -26.63 -7.49 -11.26
N ASP A 300 -25.42 -6.95 -11.36
CA ASP A 300 -24.37 -7.45 -12.23
C ASP A 300 -23.35 -8.25 -11.39
N PRO A 301 -23.41 -9.59 -11.39
CA PRO A 301 -22.52 -10.43 -10.58
C PRO A 301 -21.04 -10.30 -10.98
N GLN A 302 -20.74 -9.63 -12.09
CA GLN A 302 -19.38 -9.41 -12.58
C GLN A 302 -18.80 -8.06 -12.18
N ALA A 303 -19.54 -7.26 -11.41
CA ALA A 303 -19.10 -5.98 -10.90
C ALA A 303 -19.35 -5.92 -9.39
N TYR A 304 -18.47 -5.24 -8.66
CA TYR A 304 -18.69 -5.05 -7.23
C TYR A 304 -19.89 -4.16 -6.96
N ASN A 305 -20.65 -4.50 -5.93
CA ASN A 305 -21.74 -3.69 -5.41
C ASN A 305 -21.22 -2.45 -4.69
N ASN A 306 -22.16 -1.59 -4.27
CA ASN A 306 -21.88 -0.49 -3.36
C ASN A 306 -21.37 -1.03 -2.02
N LYS A 307 -20.44 -0.31 -1.36
CA LYS A 307 -19.87 -0.74 -0.08
C LYS A 307 -19.75 0.41 0.90
N ALA A 308 -20.17 0.21 2.14
CA ALA A 308 -19.72 1.05 3.24
C ALA A 308 -18.35 0.56 3.71
N VAL A 309 -17.40 1.46 3.91
CA VAL A 309 -16.06 1.17 4.42
C VAL A 309 -15.82 1.98 5.68
N TYR A 310 -15.17 1.39 6.66
CA TYR A 310 -14.93 2.06 7.93
C TYR A 310 -13.65 1.59 8.60
N GLN A 311 -13.10 2.49 9.42
CA GLN A 311 -12.03 2.23 10.34
C GLN A 311 -12.24 3.04 11.61
N ILE A 312 -12.07 2.39 12.76
CA ILE A 312 -12.01 3.05 14.06
C ILE A 312 -10.80 2.53 14.82
N GLY A 313 -10.05 3.43 15.42
CA GLY A 313 -8.76 3.12 16.02
C GLY A 313 -8.46 3.96 17.24
N CYS A 314 -7.59 3.43 18.09
CA CYS A 314 -7.03 4.15 19.21
C CYS A 314 -5.58 3.73 19.46
N ASP A 315 -4.72 4.74 19.57
CA ASP A 315 -3.37 4.58 20.09
C ASP A 315 -3.33 5.04 21.55
N TYR A 316 -2.61 4.29 22.37
CA TYR A 316 -2.36 4.58 23.77
C TYR A 316 -0.86 4.65 24.02
N GLN A 317 -0.34 5.85 24.28
CA GLN A 317 1.01 6.05 24.79
C GLN A 317 1.04 5.68 26.27
N ILE A 318 1.73 4.59 26.63
CA ILE A 318 1.82 4.12 28.01
C ILE A 318 2.65 5.13 28.83
N PRO A 319 2.06 5.85 29.79
CA PRO A 319 2.75 6.91 30.52
C PRO A 319 4.00 6.41 31.25
N GLY A 320 5.08 7.18 31.17
CA GLY A 320 6.36 6.81 31.79
C GLY A 320 7.15 5.74 31.05
N SER A 321 6.74 5.38 29.82
CA SER A 321 7.46 4.45 28.95
C SER A 321 7.48 4.96 27.50
N ASN A 322 8.32 4.35 26.66
CA ASN A 322 8.37 4.59 25.22
C ASN A 322 7.53 3.55 24.45
N LEU A 323 6.49 3.02 25.08
CA LEU A 323 5.60 2.03 24.49
C LEU A 323 4.32 2.69 23.97
N VAL A 324 3.94 2.31 22.76
CA VAL A 324 2.65 2.67 22.15
C VAL A 324 1.89 1.38 21.89
N SER A 325 0.65 1.33 22.36
CA SER A 325 -0.27 0.23 22.03
C SER A 325 -1.36 0.74 21.11
N THR A 326 -1.62 0.01 20.04
CA THR A 326 -2.58 0.36 19.00
C THR A 326 -3.65 -0.71 18.91
N ILE A 327 -4.92 -0.29 18.84
CA ILE A 327 -6.04 -1.16 18.49
C ILE A 327 -6.86 -0.50 17.39
N GLN A 328 -7.15 -1.22 16.32
CA GLN A 328 -7.95 -0.71 15.21
C GLN A 328 -8.88 -1.79 14.69
N LEU A 329 -10.12 -1.40 14.38
CA LEU A 329 -11.09 -2.19 13.64
C LEU A 329 -11.25 -1.54 12.27
N ASN A 330 -10.96 -2.29 11.22
CA ASN A 330 -11.20 -1.90 9.84
C ASN A 330 -12.20 -2.88 9.23
N GLY A 331 -13.11 -2.41 8.40
CA GLY A 331 -14.06 -3.29 7.76
C GLY A 331 -14.83 -2.66 6.63
N GLN A 332 -15.65 -3.51 6.03
CA GLN A 332 -16.56 -3.14 4.96
C GLN A 332 -17.89 -3.88 5.10
N TYR A 333 -18.94 -3.27 4.57
CA TYR A 333 -20.27 -3.86 4.40
C TYR A 333 -20.70 -3.68 2.94
N VAL A 334 -21.02 -4.79 2.28
CA VAL A 334 -21.48 -4.86 0.90
C VAL A 334 -23.01 -4.75 0.86
N PHE A 335 -23.52 -3.77 0.12
CA PHE A 335 -24.95 -3.62 -0.12
C PHE A 335 -25.41 -4.61 -1.19
N ASP A 336 -26.70 -5.00 -1.14
CA ASP A 336 -27.31 -5.89 -2.13
C ASP A 336 -26.59 -7.25 -2.29
N PHE A 337 -25.92 -7.70 -1.21
CA PHE A 337 -25.20 -8.96 -1.18
C PHE A 337 -26.15 -10.17 -1.24
N ASP A 338 -25.88 -11.11 -2.16
CA ASP A 338 -26.62 -12.37 -2.30
C ASP A 338 -25.68 -13.58 -2.21
N ALA A 339 -25.63 -14.18 -1.02
CA ALA A 339 -24.86 -15.41 -0.77
C ALA A 339 -25.30 -16.62 -1.63
N THR A 340 -26.47 -16.55 -2.27
CA THR A 340 -26.96 -17.65 -3.13
C THR A 340 -26.43 -17.57 -4.56
N ASP A 341 -25.96 -16.40 -5.00
CA ASP A 341 -25.27 -16.25 -6.28
C ASP A 341 -23.78 -16.54 -6.12
N VAL A 342 -23.41 -17.80 -6.36
CA VAL A 342 -22.04 -18.29 -6.25
C VAL A 342 -21.10 -17.76 -7.35
N PHE A 343 -21.62 -17.05 -8.34
CA PHE A 343 -20.82 -16.42 -9.40
C PHE A 343 -20.66 -14.92 -9.20
N ASP A 344 -21.36 -14.33 -8.23
CA ASP A 344 -21.19 -12.94 -7.84
C ASP A 344 -19.80 -12.71 -7.23
N VAL A 345 -19.10 -11.69 -7.73
CA VAL A 345 -17.77 -11.29 -7.27
C VAL A 345 -17.74 -10.97 -5.77
N ASP A 346 -18.80 -10.39 -5.21
CA ASP A 346 -18.90 -10.09 -3.79
C ASP A 346 -19.07 -11.34 -2.95
N THR A 347 -19.84 -12.32 -3.43
CA THR A 347 -19.99 -13.63 -2.78
C THR A 347 -18.68 -14.43 -2.78
N LEU A 348 -17.95 -14.39 -3.90
CA LEU A 348 -16.66 -15.07 -4.03
C LEU A 348 -15.55 -14.51 -3.15
N GLN A 349 -15.69 -13.26 -2.70
CA GLN A 349 -14.73 -12.59 -1.82
C GLN A 349 -15.22 -12.45 -0.39
N ALA A 350 -16.43 -12.94 -0.09
CA ALA A 350 -16.96 -12.96 1.25
C ALA A 350 -16.21 -13.98 2.11
N TYR A 351 -16.11 -13.67 3.41
CA TYR A 351 -15.65 -14.61 4.42
C TYR A 351 -16.88 -15.19 5.14
N GLY A 352 -17.05 -16.51 5.13
CA GLY A 352 -18.17 -17.18 5.78
C GLY A 352 -19.56 -16.77 5.25
N ASP A 353 -19.67 -16.49 3.94
CA ASP A 353 -20.90 -16.07 3.26
C ASP A 353 -21.56 -14.84 3.91
N LYS A 354 -20.74 -13.88 4.37
CA LYS A 354 -21.21 -12.63 4.99
C LYS A 354 -21.04 -11.44 4.08
N ALA A 355 -22.06 -10.57 4.09
CA ALA A 355 -22.02 -9.26 3.46
C ALA A 355 -21.01 -8.29 4.10
N TYR A 356 -20.33 -8.69 5.18
CA TYR A 356 -19.40 -7.82 5.90
C TYR A 356 -18.10 -8.55 6.20
N VAL A 357 -17.03 -7.77 6.30
CA VAL A 357 -15.69 -8.24 6.63
C VAL A 357 -15.06 -7.27 7.61
N ASN A 358 -14.50 -7.80 8.70
CA ASN A 358 -13.89 -7.05 9.77
C ASN A 358 -12.51 -7.60 10.10
N ASN A 359 -11.52 -6.71 10.12
CA ASN A 359 -10.16 -6.98 10.54
C ASN A 359 -9.86 -6.19 11.82
N LEU A 360 -9.50 -6.91 12.89
CA LEU A 360 -8.96 -6.34 14.11
C LEU A 360 -7.43 -6.32 14.02
N LEU A 361 -6.85 -5.14 14.09
CA LEU A 361 -5.42 -4.92 14.24
C LEU A 361 -5.11 -4.58 15.70
N VAL A 362 -4.12 -5.26 16.27
CA VAL A 362 -3.55 -4.94 17.58
C VAL A 362 -2.04 -4.87 17.45
N ALA A 363 -1.43 -3.81 17.97
CA ALA A 363 0.02 -3.60 17.90
C ALA A 363 0.58 -3.12 19.24
N VAL A 364 1.84 -3.45 19.50
CA VAL A 364 2.66 -2.80 20.50
C VAL A 364 4.01 -2.46 19.90
N ASP A 365 4.33 -1.17 19.88
CA ASP A 365 5.61 -0.62 19.46
C ASP A 365 6.40 -0.15 20.67
N GLY A 366 7.72 -0.37 20.66
CA GLY A 366 8.60 0.01 21.75
C GLY A 366 9.96 0.51 21.27
N ARG A 367 10.49 1.52 21.96
CA ARG A 367 11.84 2.06 21.75
C ARG A 367 12.69 1.92 23.01
N TRP A 368 13.85 1.31 22.87
CA TRP A 368 14.75 0.93 23.96
C TRP A 368 16.17 1.41 23.70
N MET A 369 17.00 1.41 24.75
CA MET A 369 18.44 1.72 24.66
C MET A 369 18.71 3.07 23.96
N SER A 370 18.09 4.14 24.45
CA SER A 370 18.16 5.47 23.81
C SER A 370 17.80 5.43 22.32
N GLU A 371 16.69 4.75 22.03
CA GLU A 371 16.11 4.58 20.69
C GLU A 371 16.92 3.72 19.70
N ARG A 372 18.07 3.16 20.13
CA ARG A 372 18.87 2.26 19.28
C ARG A 372 18.20 0.93 18.99
N LEU A 373 17.26 0.48 19.82
CA LEU A 373 16.48 -0.73 19.55
C LEU A 373 15.00 -0.38 19.44
N ALA A 374 14.43 -0.68 18.28
CA ALA A 374 13.00 -0.65 18.03
C ALA A 374 12.44 -2.07 18.04
N THR A 375 11.30 -2.29 18.68
CA THR A 375 10.60 -3.57 18.64
C THR A 375 9.14 -3.35 18.32
N GLN A 376 8.55 -4.27 17.58
CA GLN A 376 7.12 -4.27 17.27
C GLN A 376 6.57 -5.69 17.37
N ILE A 377 5.41 -5.83 17.98
CA ILE A 377 4.59 -7.05 17.91
C ILE A 377 3.20 -6.63 17.42
N GLY A 378 2.70 -7.32 16.42
CA GLY A 378 1.42 -7.02 15.79
C GLY A 378 0.58 -8.27 15.54
N LEU A 379 -0.74 -8.11 15.52
CA LEU A 379 -1.70 -9.12 15.13
C LEU A 379 -2.73 -8.47 14.22
N ILE A 380 -2.98 -9.07 13.07
CA ILE A 380 -4.15 -8.80 12.22
C ILE A 380 -5.03 -10.04 12.29
N TRP A 381 -6.26 -9.88 12.75
CA TRP A 381 -7.24 -10.96 12.89
C TRP A 381 -8.48 -10.63 12.07
N ASN A 382 -8.82 -11.48 11.11
CA ASN A 382 -10.08 -11.43 10.39
C ASN A 382 -11.17 -12.14 11.21
N ILE A 383 -12.20 -11.39 11.60
CA ILE A 383 -13.19 -11.86 12.58
C ILE A 383 -14.08 -12.95 11.98
N GLU A 384 -14.55 -12.76 10.74
CA GLU A 384 -15.50 -13.65 10.08
C GLU A 384 -14.88 -15.00 9.75
N SER A 385 -13.70 -15.02 9.11
CA SER A 385 -13.01 -16.28 8.80
C SER A 385 -12.24 -16.89 9.97
N SER A 386 -12.06 -16.15 11.06
CA SER A 386 -11.18 -16.52 12.19
C SER A 386 -9.68 -16.65 11.86
N GLY A 387 -9.28 -16.34 10.62
CA GLY A 387 -7.90 -16.31 10.15
C GLY A 387 -7.08 -15.14 10.69
N TYR A 388 -5.79 -15.33 10.91
CA TYR A 388 -4.89 -14.29 11.43
C TYR A 388 -3.50 -14.28 10.79
N ALA A 389 -2.84 -13.12 10.89
CA ALA A 389 -1.41 -12.95 10.69
C ALA A 389 -0.80 -12.24 11.90
N ALA A 390 0.20 -12.87 12.53
CA ALA A 390 0.95 -12.31 13.65
C ALA A 390 2.36 -11.92 13.20
N PHE A 391 2.83 -10.79 13.70
CA PHE A 391 4.08 -10.17 13.30
C PHE A 391 4.93 -9.89 14.53
N ALA A 392 6.24 -10.12 14.41
CA ALA A 392 7.21 -9.64 15.39
C ALA A 392 8.41 -9.06 14.65
N SER A 393 8.91 -7.92 15.09
CA SER A 393 10.14 -7.36 14.54
C SER A 393 11.00 -6.68 15.60
N GLY A 394 12.30 -6.64 15.33
CA GLY A 394 13.29 -5.92 16.09
C GLY A 394 14.32 -5.30 15.17
N THR A 395 14.55 -4.01 15.30
CA THR A 395 15.58 -3.27 14.55
C THR A 395 16.58 -2.67 15.53
N TRP A 396 17.84 -3.06 15.42
CA TRP A 396 18.93 -2.58 16.24
C TRP A 396 19.92 -1.76 15.41
N HIS A 397 20.02 -0.48 15.72
CA HIS A 397 21.03 0.44 15.20
C HIS A 397 22.30 0.29 16.06
N VAL A 398 23.30 -0.42 15.51
CA VAL A 398 24.58 -0.66 16.20
C VAL A 398 25.38 0.63 16.26
N ASP A 399 25.44 1.31 15.12
CA ASP A 399 25.97 2.65 14.91
C ASP A 399 25.13 3.36 13.82
N ASP A 400 25.63 4.50 13.34
CA ASP A 400 24.92 5.33 12.36
C ASP A 400 24.80 4.67 10.98
N ASN A 401 25.68 3.71 10.67
CA ASN A 401 25.76 3.07 9.35
C ASN A 401 25.30 1.61 9.36
N ILE A 402 25.34 0.92 10.51
CA ILE A 402 25.05 -0.52 10.61
C ILE A 402 23.75 -0.76 11.37
N GLU A 403 22.84 -1.49 10.72
CA GLU A 403 21.55 -1.90 11.25
C GLU A 403 21.36 -3.41 11.16
N PHE A 404 20.92 -4.03 12.26
CA PHE A 404 20.43 -5.41 12.27
C PHE A 404 18.92 -5.41 12.42
N ASN A 405 18.22 -6.08 11.51
CA ASN A 405 16.78 -6.24 11.56
C ASN A 405 16.41 -7.72 11.62
N ILE A 406 15.48 -8.09 12.50
CA ILE A 406 14.85 -9.41 12.54
C ILE A 406 13.34 -9.20 12.39
N LYS A 407 12.71 -9.95 11.50
CA LYS A 407 11.25 -10.00 11.31
C LYS A 407 10.79 -11.45 11.36
N ALA A 408 9.62 -11.68 11.94
CA ALA A 408 8.93 -12.95 11.94
C ALA A 408 7.45 -12.71 11.59
N THR A 409 6.88 -13.63 10.82
CA THR A 409 5.48 -13.60 10.43
C THR A 409 4.90 -15.00 10.54
N PHE A 410 3.77 -15.10 11.22
CA PHE A 410 3.05 -16.35 11.46
C PHE A 410 1.63 -16.22 10.96
N TYR A 411 1.13 -17.24 10.29
CA TYR A 411 -0.25 -17.30 9.79
C TYR A 411 -0.99 -18.44 10.47
N GLY A 412 -2.29 -18.28 10.59
CA GLY A 412 -3.12 -19.36 11.10
C GLY A 412 -4.58 -19.00 11.15
N ASP A 413 -5.31 -19.85 11.87
CA ASP A 413 -6.74 -19.72 12.07
C ASP A 413 -7.10 -20.21 13.47
N PHE A 414 -7.90 -19.42 14.20
CA PHE A 414 -8.40 -19.78 15.53
C PHE A 414 -9.47 -20.88 15.48
N LYS A 415 -10.13 -21.11 14.33
CA LYS A 415 -11.21 -22.09 14.14
C LYS A 415 -11.02 -22.89 12.86
N LYS A 416 -10.03 -23.79 12.84
CA LYS A 416 -9.81 -24.69 11.69
C LYS A 416 -11.10 -25.39 11.26
N THR A 417 -11.53 -25.10 10.03
CA THR A 417 -12.63 -25.82 9.38
C THR A 417 -12.10 -26.75 8.29
N ALA A 418 -12.98 -27.52 7.63
CA ALA A 418 -12.58 -28.39 6.52
C ALA A 418 -12.52 -27.65 5.17
N LEU A 419 -13.06 -26.43 5.10
CA LEU A 419 -13.09 -25.59 3.91
C LEU A 419 -12.17 -24.41 4.13
N ILE A 420 -11.36 -24.08 3.13
CA ILE A 420 -10.49 -22.89 3.19
C ILE A 420 -11.39 -21.67 3.03
N ASP A 421 -11.66 -20.99 4.14
CA ASP A 421 -12.54 -19.81 4.17
C ASP A 421 -11.74 -18.51 4.05
N SER A 422 -10.41 -18.54 4.22
CA SER A 422 -9.57 -17.34 4.08
C SER A 422 -8.20 -17.52 3.46
N ILE A 423 -7.62 -16.40 3.02
CA ILE A 423 -6.21 -16.32 2.62
C ILE A 423 -5.26 -16.68 3.76
N TYR A 424 -5.61 -16.39 5.01
CA TYR A 424 -4.78 -16.69 6.18
C TYR A 424 -4.68 -18.19 6.42
N GLU A 425 -5.80 -18.91 6.26
CA GLU A 425 -5.84 -20.36 6.34
C GLU A 425 -5.05 -21.00 5.19
N ARG A 426 -5.20 -20.48 3.96
CA ARG A 426 -4.40 -20.93 2.80
C ARG A 426 -2.90 -20.73 3.02
N TRP A 427 -2.54 -19.74 3.82
CA TRP A 427 -1.17 -19.39 4.16
C TRP A 427 -0.73 -19.93 5.53
N ASP A 428 -1.47 -20.84 6.17
CA ASP A 428 -1.12 -21.37 7.51
C ASP A 428 0.22 -22.15 7.55
N ALA A 429 0.73 -22.56 6.39
CA ALA A 429 2.05 -23.15 6.22
C ALA A 429 3.09 -22.14 5.70
N ASN A 430 2.77 -20.84 5.73
CA ASN A 430 3.60 -19.79 5.16
C ASN A 430 4.43 -18.98 6.17
N ASP A 431 4.60 -19.49 7.39
CA ASP A 431 5.41 -18.82 8.39
C ASP A 431 6.83 -18.54 7.88
N SER A 432 7.38 -17.43 8.35
CA SER A 432 8.70 -16.98 7.93
C SER A 432 9.43 -16.21 9.03
N VAL A 433 10.75 -16.34 9.01
CA VAL A 433 11.67 -15.54 9.82
C VAL A 433 12.75 -15.00 8.89
N SER A 434 13.05 -13.72 8.99
CA SER A 434 14.12 -13.08 8.25
C SER A 434 15.05 -12.31 9.19
N ALA A 435 16.35 -12.42 8.96
CA ALA A 435 17.36 -11.62 9.61
C ALA A 435 18.19 -10.88 8.55
N THR A 436 18.33 -9.57 8.70
CA THR A 436 19.00 -8.68 7.75
C THR A 436 20.08 -7.88 8.46
N CYS A 437 21.27 -7.83 7.86
CA CYS A 437 22.33 -6.91 8.24
C CYS A 437 22.49 -5.89 7.12
N THR A 438 22.34 -4.61 7.43
CA THR A 438 22.37 -3.50 6.48
C THR A 438 23.51 -2.56 6.81
N TYR A 439 24.28 -2.19 5.80
CA TYR A 439 25.25 -1.09 5.84
C TYR A 439 24.73 0.07 4.98
N ARG A 440 24.66 1.27 5.57
CA ARG A 440 24.25 2.52 4.95
C ARG A 440 25.47 3.41 4.70
N PHE A 441 25.47 4.16 3.60
CA PHE A 441 26.55 5.06 3.21
C PHE A 441 26.03 6.34 2.55
#